data_AF-A0A1M5VF06-F1
#
_entry.id   AF-A0A1M5VF06-F1
#
_cell.length_a   1.000
_cell.length_b   1.000
_cell.length_c   1.000
_cell.angle_alpha   90.00
_cell.angle_beta   90.00
_cell.angle_gamma   90.00
#
_symmetry.space_group_name_H-M   'P 1'
#
loop_
_entity.id
_entity.type
_entity.pdbx_description
1 polymer ?
#
loop_
_entity_poly.entity_id
_entity_poly.type
_entity_poly.pdbx_seq_one_letter_code
_entity_poly.pdbx_strand_id
1 'polypeptide(L)'
;MEKAKTQKSSKKALRSLINDSLQQSLNTLELPQSSKKAKKLLHRSAKKLAIIFADAMKREEKKKKKAEKFMEDAVSGKGKKKSSKQVKLEKHAELAS
;
A
#
# COMPACT_ATOMS: atom_id res chain seq x y z
N MET A 1 -19.57 -4.36 -19.00
CA MET A 1 -18.57 -4.58 -17.94
C MET A 1 -17.84 -3.27 -17.68
N GLU A 2 -18.26 -2.56 -16.62
CA GLU A 2 -17.61 -1.33 -16.19
C GLU A 2 -16.21 -1.67 -15.67
N LYS A 3 -15.17 -1.22 -16.35
CA LYS A 3 -13.80 -1.35 -15.85
C LYS A 3 -13.70 -0.42 -14.65
N ALA A 4 -13.62 -0.99 -13.44
CA ALA A 4 -13.29 -0.25 -12.23
C ALA A 4 -11.94 0.45 -12.47
N LYS A 5 -11.99 1.72 -12.87
CA LYS A 5 -10.82 2.59 -12.90
C LYS A 5 -10.35 2.64 -11.46
N THR A 6 -9.29 1.92 -11.14
CA THR A 6 -8.51 2.13 -9.92
C THR A 6 -7.89 3.52 -10.04
N GLN A 7 -8.69 4.55 -9.79
CA GLN A 7 -8.22 5.92 -9.65
C GLN A 7 -7.24 5.88 -8.50
N LYS A 8 -5.95 5.93 -8.83
CA LYS A 8 -4.89 6.16 -7.85
C LYS A 8 -5.24 7.44 -7.12
N SER A 9 -5.80 7.34 -5.92
CA SER A 9 -6.16 8.50 -5.13
C SER A 9 -4.85 9.22 -4.78
N SER A 10 -4.67 10.40 -5.37
CA SER A 10 -3.46 11.17 -5.11
C SER A 10 -3.40 11.53 -3.63
N LYS A 11 -2.20 11.59 -3.05
CA LYS A 11 -2.00 12.00 -1.65
C LYS A 11 -2.64 13.37 -1.34
N LYS A 12 -2.75 14.23 -2.36
CA LYS A 12 -3.43 15.53 -2.29
C LYS A 12 -4.96 15.36 -2.13
N ALA A 13 -5.57 14.47 -2.91
CA ALA A 13 -7.00 14.16 -2.80
C ALA A 13 -7.34 13.57 -1.42
N LEU A 14 -6.54 12.62 -0.95
CA LEU A 14 -6.67 12.03 0.40
C LEU A 14 -6.60 13.09 1.51
N ARG A 15 -5.66 14.03 1.38
CA ARG A 15 -5.52 15.12 2.34
C ARG A 15 -6.71 16.08 2.33
N SER A 16 -7.21 16.43 1.13
CA SER A 16 -8.40 17.29 1.03
C SER A 16 -9.59 16.61 1.67
N LEU A 17 -9.87 15.36 1.30
CA LEU A 17 -10.99 14.58 1.82
C LEU A 17 -10.98 14.50 3.35
N ILE A 18 -9.83 14.17 3.95
CA ILE A 18 -9.69 14.07 5.41
C ILE A 18 -9.88 15.45 6.05
N ASN A 19 -9.33 16.51 5.46
CA ASN A 19 -9.48 17.85 5.99
C ASN A 19 -10.95 18.32 5.94
N ASP A 20 -11.64 18.06 4.83
CA ASP A 20 -13.02 18.48 4.62
C ASP A 20 -13.95 17.71 5.56
N SER A 21 -13.72 16.41 5.73
CA SER A 21 -14.42 15.58 6.72
C SER A 21 -14.23 16.09 8.16
N LEU A 22 -13.00 16.40 8.56
CA LEU A 22 -12.71 16.93 9.90
C LEU A 22 -13.37 18.30 10.14
N GLN A 23 -13.42 19.15 9.11
CA GLN A 23 -14.10 20.44 9.20
C GLN A 23 -15.61 20.28 9.30
N GLN A 24 -16.21 19.37 8.53
CA GLN A 24 -17.64 19.07 8.64
C GLN A 24 -18.01 18.57 10.04
N SER A 25 -17.27 17.60 10.59
CA SER A 25 -17.52 17.06 11.92
C SER A 25 -17.40 18.10 13.05
N LEU A 26 -16.58 19.13 12.86
CA LEU A 26 -16.48 20.22 13.83
C LEU A 26 -17.59 21.26 13.68
N ASN A 27 -18.01 21.53 12.45
CA ASN A 27 -19.12 22.44 12.19
C ASN A 27 -20.44 21.87 12.71
N THR A 28 -20.61 20.55 12.72
CA THR A 28 -21.78 19.88 13.32
C THR A 28 -21.82 19.95 14.84
N LEU A 29 -20.73 20.36 15.49
CA LEU A 29 -20.60 20.31 16.95
C LEU A 29 -21.11 21.58 17.65
N GLU A 30 -21.80 22.48 16.93
CA GLU A 30 -22.28 23.80 17.40
C GLU A 30 -21.22 24.62 18.17
N LEU A 31 -19.93 24.38 17.86
CA LEU A 31 -18.84 25.10 18.48
C LEU A 31 -18.71 26.51 17.89
N PRO A 32 -18.25 27.49 18.68
CA PRO A 32 -17.93 28.81 18.16
C PRO A 32 -16.91 28.72 17.02
N GLN A 33 -16.97 29.71 16.11
CA GLN A 33 -16.09 29.81 14.94
C GLN A 33 -14.64 29.45 15.26
N SER A 34 -14.11 28.44 14.56
CA SER A 34 -12.77 27.93 14.84
C SER A 34 -11.69 29.01 14.63
N SER A 35 -10.85 29.19 15.66
CA SER A 35 -9.73 30.13 15.60
C SER A 35 -8.69 29.73 14.55
N LYS A 36 -7.87 30.69 14.10
CA LYS A 36 -6.75 30.42 13.15
C LYS A 36 -5.82 29.32 13.66
N LYS A 37 -5.63 29.20 14.98
CA LYS A 37 -4.80 28.14 15.60
C LYS A 37 -5.46 26.77 15.46
N ALA A 38 -6.76 26.66 15.70
CA ALA A 38 -7.52 25.41 15.53
C ALA A 38 -7.49 24.94 14.06
N LYS A 39 -7.73 25.85 13.10
CA LYS A 39 -7.64 25.54 11.66
C LYS A 39 -6.25 25.00 11.26
N LYS A 40 -5.18 25.62 11.77
CA LYS A 40 -3.79 25.14 11.55
C LYS A 40 -3.57 23.75 12.15
N LEU A 41 -4.10 23.48 13.35
CA LEU A 41 -3.98 22.19 14.01
C LEU A 41 -4.66 21.09 13.19
N LEU A 42 -5.91 21.32 12.77
CA LEU A 42 -6.67 20.38 11.95
C LEU A 42 -5.98 20.06 10.64
N HIS A 43 -5.49 21.08 9.95
CA HIS A 43 -4.76 20.91 8.72
C HIS A 43 -3.45 20.09 8.89
N ARG A 44 -2.75 20.27 10.02
CA ARG A 44 -1.56 19.47 10.36
C ARG A 44 -1.94 18.02 10.69
N SER A 45 -3.03 17.80 11.41
CA SER A 45 -3.57 16.46 11.71
C SER A 45 -4.01 15.75 10.43
N ALA A 46 -4.77 16.41 9.56
CA ALA A 46 -5.20 15.88 8.26
C ALA A 46 -4.01 15.46 7.40
N LYS A 47 -2.93 16.27 7.37
CA LYS A 47 -1.70 15.92 6.65
C LYS A 47 -1.05 14.64 7.22
N LYS A 48 -0.99 14.48 8.55
CA LYS A 48 -0.44 13.28 9.19
C LYS A 48 -1.29 12.04 8.89
N LEU A 49 -2.61 12.14 9.02
CA LEU A 49 -3.54 11.05 8.75
C LEU A 49 -3.45 10.59 7.28
N ALA A 50 -3.41 11.54 6.33
CA ALA A 50 -3.26 11.23 4.92
C ALA A 50 -1.95 10.48 4.61
N ILE A 51 -0.85 10.79 5.31
CA ILE A 51 0.43 10.09 5.16
C ILE A 51 0.29 8.65 5.67
N ILE A 52 -0.19 8.48 6.90
CA ILE A 52 -0.34 7.17 7.54
C ILE A 52 -1.26 6.27 6.69
N PHE A 53 -2.37 6.82 6.22
CA PHE A 53 -3.32 6.10 5.39
C PHE A 53 -2.72 5.70 4.03
N ALA A 54 -2.01 6.61 3.37
CA ALA A 54 -1.33 6.30 2.11
C ALA A 54 -0.27 5.20 2.29
N ASP A 55 0.45 5.19 3.41
CA ASP A 55 1.44 4.17 3.72
C ASP A 55 0.79 2.82 4.06
N ALA A 56 -0.34 2.82 4.77
CA ALA A 56 -1.14 1.62 5.01
C ALA A 56 -1.64 1.01 3.69
N MET A 57 -2.20 1.84 2.80
CA MET A 57 -2.64 1.41 1.47
C MET A 57 -1.51 0.79 0.65
N LYS A 58 -0.31 1.40 0.65
CA LYS A 58 0.87 0.84 -0.02
C LYS A 58 1.30 -0.51 0.56
N ARG A 59 1.21 -0.68 1.88
CA ARG A 59 1.56 -1.96 2.52
C ARG A 59 0.57 -3.06 2.13
N GLU A 60 -0.72 -2.73 2.10
CA GLU A 60 -1.77 -3.66 1.65
C GLU A 60 -1.63 -4.01 0.16
N GLU A 61 -1.35 -3.03 -0.71
CA GLU A 61 -1.06 -3.30 -2.13
C GLU A 61 0.15 -4.22 -2.32
N LYS A 62 1.21 -4.05 -1.52
CA LYS A 62 2.38 -4.93 -1.56
C LYS A 62 2.04 -6.36 -1.12
N LYS A 63 1.18 -6.54 -0.12
CA LYS A 63 0.72 -7.87 0.30
C LYS A 63 -0.08 -8.54 -0.82
N LYS A 64 -1.02 -7.81 -1.43
CA LYS A 64 -1.82 -8.30 -2.57
C LYS A 64 -0.93 -8.75 -3.73
N LYS A 65 0.00 -7.90 -4.17
CA LYS A 65 0.95 -8.25 -5.25
C LYS A 65 1.82 -9.45 -4.94
N LYS A 66 2.26 -9.62 -3.68
CA LYS A 66 2.99 -10.82 -3.27
C LYS A 66 2.10 -12.05 -3.38
N ALA A 67 0.88 -12.00 -2.86
CA ALA A 67 -0.06 -13.12 -2.93
C ALA A 67 -0.41 -13.50 -4.39
N GLU A 68 -0.67 -12.51 -5.25
CA GLU A 68 -0.88 -12.71 -6.68
C GLU A 68 0.31 -13.41 -7.34
N LYS A 69 1.54 -12.94 -7.06
CA LYS A 69 2.75 -13.55 -7.60
C LYS A 69 2.97 -14.98 -7.10
N PHE A 70 2.68 -15.26 -5.82
CA PHE A 70 2.77 -16.62 -5.28
C PHE A 70 1.77 -17.57 -5.94
N MET A 71 0.54 -17.11 -6.21
CA MET A 71 -0.45 -17.91 -6.94
C MET A 71 -0.05 -18.10 -8.40
N GLU A 72 0.48 -17.07 -9.06
CA GLU A 72 0.98 -17.16 -10.43
C GLU A 72 2.17 -18.13 -10.55
N ASP A 73 3.13 -18.07 -9.62
CA ASP A 73 4.27 -19.00 -9.57
C ASP A 73 3.83 -20.44 -9.27
N ALA A 74 2.77 -20.63 -8.46
CA ALA A 74 2.20 -21.94 -8.16
C ALA A 74 1.41 -22.53 -9.34
N VAL A 75 0.70 -21.69 -10.10
CA VAL A 75 -0.13 -22.12 -11.25
C VAL A 75 0.70 -22.28 -12.52
N SER A 76 1.75 -21.48 -12.72
CA SER A 76 2.56 -21.51 -13.94
C SER A 76 3.62 -22.62 -13.99
N GLY A 77 3.78 -23.42 -12.93
CA GLY A 77 4.73 -24.54 -12.87
C GLY A 77 6.21 -24.15 -13.03
N LYS A 78 6.53 -22.85 -13.12
CA LYS A 78 7.89 -22.32 -13.27
C LYS A 78 8.62 -22.20 -11.92
N GLY A 79 8.40 -23.16 -11.03
CA GLY A 79 9.03 -23.24 -9.73
C GLY A 79 10.02 -24.40 -9.66
N LYS A 80 11.22 -24.21 -10.21
CA LYS A 80 12.52 -24.75 -9.72
C LYS A 80 13.62 -24.49 -10.76
N LYS A 81 14.13 -23.25 -10.84
CA LYS A 81 15.54 -23.10 -11.21
C LYS A 81 16.34 -23.61 -10.01
N LYS A 82 16.84 -24.85 -10.09
CA LYS A 82 17.81 -25.39 -9.11
C LYS A 82 18.88 -24.32 -8.90
N SER A 83 19.19 -23.99 -7.65
CA SER A 83 20.28 -23.07 -7.35
C SER A 83 21.56 -23.66 -7.93
N SER A 84 22.39 -22.83 -8.57
CA SER A 84 23.62 -23.23 -9.26
C SER A 84 24.63 -23.97 -8.37
N LYS A 85 24.38 -24.02 -7.06
CA LYS A 85 25.16 -24.76 -6.07
C LYS A 85 24.91 -26.28 -6.09
N GLN A 86 23.72 -26.73 -6.48
CA GLN A 86 23.42 -28.17 -6.58
C GLN A 86 23.97 -28.81 -7.86
N VAL A 87 24.01 -28.07 -8.96
CA VAL A 87 24.52 -28.59 -10.25
C VAL A 87 26.03 -28.90 -10.21
N LYS A 88 26.78 -28.21 -9.34
CA LYS A 88 28.22 -28.43 -9.19
C LYS A 88 28.58 -29.68 -8.36
N LEU A 89 27.66 -30.16 -7.52
CA LEU A 89 27.88 -31.38 -6.71
C LEU A 89 27.58 -32.65 -7.51
N GLU A 90 26.54 -32.65 -8.35
CA GLU A 90 26.18 -33.81 -9.18
C GLU A 90 27.28 -34.16 -10.20
N LYS A 91 27.93 -33.16 -10.81
CA LYS A 91 29.02 -33.38 -11.78
C LYS A 91 30.30 -33.98 -11.19
N HIS A 92 30.57 -33.80 -9.90
CA HIS A 92 31.76 -34.39 -9.26
C HIS A 92 31.52 -35.83 -8.78
N ALA A 93 30.27 -36.25 -8.60
CA ALA A 93 29.93 -37.62 -8.21
C ALA A 93 29.96 -38.59 -9.41
N GLU A 94 29.54 -38.15 -10.60
CA GLU A 94 29.59 -38.95 -11.84
C GLU A 94 31.02 -39.20 -12.35
N LEU A 95 31.98 -38.31 -12.03
CA LEU A 95 33.39 -38.47 -12.41
C LEU A 95 34.19 -39.33 -11.41
N ALA A 96 33.56 -39.80 -10.33
CA ALA A 96 34.17 -40.60 -9.27
C ALA A 96 33.54 -42.00 -9.12
N SER A 97 32.70 -42.42 -10.08
CA SER A 97 32.15 -43.78 -10.19
C SER A 97 32.76 -44.53 -11.37
#